data_AF-Q5DFL8-F1
#
_entry.id   AF-Q5DFL8-F1
#
_cell.length_a   1.000
_cell.length_b   1.000
_cell.length_c   1.000
_cell.angle_alpha   90.00
_cell.angle_beta   90.00
_cell.angle_gamma   90.00
#
_symmetry.space_group_name_H-M   'P 1'
#
loop_
_entity.id
_entity.type
_entity.pdbx_description
1 polymer ?
#
loop_
_entity_poly.entity_id
_entity_poly.type
_entity_poly.pdbx_seq_one_letter_code
_entity_poly.pdbx_strand_id
1 'polypeptide(L)'
;MDPSLNYPLIFKSLSRDAKTKLGEVNKHNEQATDYACLAKSLAVQECYELAGVFLLGKARCEFSARNAISEASTLFSAAKYFLQADDKYTSMNCINYEDNLNCAIFCLLRSARIYELNELFTLATNVYIYLSDSLMRRCKFHQAICYLKHSIEIISKDILLSLELYKRLSYCQLYLRKFPNYQFFKTYKTIGPVR
;
A
#
# COMPACT_ATOMS: atom_id res chain seq x y z
N MET A 1 -24.62 11.54 -20.72
CA MET A 1 -24.75 10.60 -21.86
C MET A 1 -25.28 11.43 -23.01
N ASP A 2 -24.48 11.62 -24.06
CA ASP A 2 -24.86 12.45 -25.21
C ASP A 2 -25.86 11.67 -26.09
N PRO A 3 -27.11 12.14 -26.28
CA PRO A 3 -28.13 11.41 -27.05
C PRO A 3 -27.81 11.30 -28.54
N SER A 4 -26.83 12.05 -29.03
CA SER A 4 -26.44 12.10 -30.44
C SER A 4 -25.52 10.97 -30.88
N LEU A 5 -24.90 10.23 -29.94
CA LEU A 5 -24.03 9.10 -30.25
C LEU A 5 -24.84 7.79 -30.30
N ASN A 6 -24.90 7.16 -31.47
CA ASN A 6 -25.47 5.82 -31.62
C ASN A 6 -24.47 4.76 -31.14
N TYR A 7 -24.36 4.63 -29.81
CA TYR A 7 -23.49 3.66 -29.14
C TYR A 7 -23.64 2.21 -29.68
N PRO A 8 -24.84 1.72 -30.05
CA PRO A 8 -25.00 0.41 -30.70
C PRO A 8 -24.29 0.26 -32.05
N LEU A 9 -24.26 1.31 -32.89
CA LEU A 9 -23.55 1.29 -34.18
C LEU A 9 -22.04 1.36 -34.00
N ILE A 10 -21.56 2.16 -33.03
CA ILE A 10 -20.14 2.25 -32.65
C ILE A 10 -19.65 0.89 -32.12
N PHE A 11 -20.48 0.22 -31.30
CA PHE A 11 -20.15 -1.11 -30.79
C PHE A 11 -20.06 -2.15 -31.92
N LYS A 12 -20.90 -2.06 -32.96
CA LYS A 12 -20.86 -2.95 -34.12
C LYS A 12 -19.64 -2.73 -35.01
N SER A 13 -19.15 -1.49 -35.15
CA SER A 13 -17.99 -1.16 -35.99
C SER A 13 -16.63 -1.49 -35.36
N LEU A 14 -16.58 -1.81 -34.06
CA LEU A 14 -15.35 -2.26 -33.39
C LEU A 14 -14.87 -3.63 -33.94
N SER A 15 -13.55 -3.77 -34.10
CA SER A 15 -12.90 -5.02 -34.52
C SER A 15 -13.18 -6.16 -33.52
N ARG A 16 -13.11 -7.42 -33.97
CA ARG A 16 -13.36 -8.58 -33.09
C ARG A 16 -12.42 -8.59 -31.88
N ASP A 17 -11.16 -8.17 -32.06
CA ASP A 17 -10.17 -8.03 -30.99
C ASP A 17 -10.51 -6.92 -29.98
N ALA A 18 -11.16 -5.85 -30.43
CA ALA A 18 -11.64 -4.80 -29.53
C ALA A 18 -12.87 -5.24 -28.74
N LYS A 19 -13.74 -6.07 -29.34
CA LYS A 19 -14.93 -6.64 -28.68
C LYS A 19 -14.57 -7.71 -27.64
N THR A 20 -13.61 -8.57 -27.93
CA THR A 20 -13.10 -9.56 -26.97
C THR A 20 -12.38 -8.86 -25.81
N LYS A 21 -11.52 -7.88 -26.10
CA LYS A 21 -10.91 -7.04 -25.07
C LYS A 21 -11.95 -6.27 -24.25
N LEU A 22 -12.98 -5.69 -24.86
CA LEU A 22 -14.06 -5.03 -24.10
C LEU A 22 -14.82 -6.01 -23.22
N GLY A 23 -15.12 -7.22 -23.71
CA GLY A 23 -15.81 -8.26 -22.94
C GLY A 23 -14.98 -8.78 -21.76
N GLU A 24 -13.67 -8.95 -21.94
CA GLU A 24 -12.74 -9.31 -20.86
C GLU A 24 -12.58 -8.16 -19.86
N VAL A 25 -12.42 -6.93 -20.34
CA VAL A 25 -12.38 -5.71 -19.51
C VAL A 25 -13.66 -5.55 -18.69
N ASN A 26 -14.83 -5.79 -19.28
CA ASN A 26 -16.12 -5.72 -18.56
C ASN A 26 -16.22 -6.78 -17.45
N LYS A 27 -15.79 -8.02 -17.71
CA LYS A 27 -15.73 -9.06 -16.67
C LYS A 27 -14.77 -8.72 -15.54
N HIS A 28 -13.60 -8.16 -15.84
CA HIS A 28 -12.65 -7.73 -14.83
C HIS A 28 -13.15 -6.55 -14.01
N ASN A 29 -13.95 -5.66 -14.61
CA ASN A 29 -14.52 -4.50 -13.93
C ASN A 29 -15.63 -4.90 -12.95
N GLU A 30 -16.52 -5.82 -13.34
CA GLU A 30 -17.55 -6.37 -12.45
C GLU A 30 -16.92 -7.10 -11.23
N GLN A 31 -15.90 -7.94 -11.48
CA GLN A 31 -15.16 -8.59 -10.41
C GLN A 31 -14.42 -7.59 -9.49
N ALA A 32 -13.83 -6.54 -10.07
CA ALA A 32 -13.19 -5.47 -9.30
C ALA A 32 -14.19 -4.75 -8.39
N THR A 33 -15.42 -4.52 -8.86
CA THR A 33 -16.49 -3.92 -8.06
C THR A 33 -16.95 -4.83 -6.93
N ASP A 34 -17.10 -6.13 -7.19
CA ASP A 34 -17.49 -7.11 -6.16
C ASP A 34 -16.44 -7.18 -5.04
N TYR A 35 -15.17 -7.26 -5.40
CA TYR A 35 -14.05 -7.21 -4.45
C TYR A 35 -14.05 -5.91 -3.64
N ALA A 36 -14.32 -4.76 -4.27
CA ALA A 36 -14.41 -3.49 -3.57
C ALA A 36 -15.57 -3.46 -2.56
N CYS A 37 -16.73 -4.00 -2.92
CA CYS A 37 -17.91 -4.07 -2.06
C CYS A 37 -17.67 -4.99 -0.86
N LEU A 38 -17.12 -6.17 -1.08
CA LEU A 38 -16.77 -7.12 -0.01
C LEU A 38 -15.74 -6.53 0.95
N ALA A 39 -14.68 -5.90 0.43
CA ALA A 39 -13.67 -5.25 1.26
C ALA A 39 -14.27 -4.17 2.18
N LYS A 40 -15.18 -3.35 1.65
CA LYS A 40 -15.88 -2.33 2.46
C LYS A 40 -16.76 -2.95 3.55
N SER A 41 -17.53 -3.98 3.21
CA SER A 41 -18.40 -4.68 4.19
C SER A 41 -17.58 -5.28 5.33
N LEU A 42 -16.47 -5.96 4.99
CA LEU A 42 -15.55 -6.56 5.97
C LEU A 42 -14.86 -5.51 6.83
N ALA A 43 -14.50 -4.35 6.25
CA ALA A 43 -13.90 -3.26 7.02
C ALA A 43 -14.87 -2.66 8.05
N VAL A 44 -16.17 -2.58 7.75
CA VAL A 44 -17.21 -2.16 8.72
C VAL A 44 -17.33 -3.16 9.87
N GLN A 45 -17.13 -4.45 9.59
CA GLN A 45 -17.09 -5.52 10.59
C GLN A 45 -15.73 -5.62 11.32
N GLU A 46 -14.82 -4.68 11.06
CA GLU A 46 -13.44 -4.66 11.58
C GLU A 46 -12.61 -5.92 11.25
N CYS A 47 -12.95 -6.62 10.17
CA CYS A 47 -12.21 -7.73 9.60
C CYS A 47 -11.17 -7.20 8.60
N TYR A 48 -10.25 -6.36 9.09
CA TYR A 48 -9.34 -5.58 8.24
C TYR A 48 -8.38 -6.43 7.41
N GLU A 49 -7.87 -7.53 7.94
CA GLU A 49 -6.98 -8.45 7.21
C GLU A 49 -7.66 -8.99 5.94
N LEU A 50 -8.88 -9.51 6.08
CA LEU A 50 -9.67 -9.99 4.95
C LEU A 50 -10.05 -8.85 3.98
N ALA A 51 -10.39 -7.67 4.50
CA ALA A 51 -10.65 -6.51 3.66
C ALA A 51 -9.43 -6.13 2.80
N GLY A 52 -8.22 -6.21 3.36
CA GLY A 52 -6.95 -6.04 2.64
C GLY A 52 -6.78 -7.07 1.52
N VAL A 53 -7.03 -8.35 1.82
CA VAL A 53 -6.95 -9.45 0.83
C VAL A 53 -7.92 -9.23 -0.34
N PHE A 54 -9.15 -8.82 -0.09
CA PHE A 54 -10.11 -8.53 -1.16
C PHE A 54 -9.67 -7.34 -2.03
N LEU A 55 -9.05 -6.31 -1.44
CA LEU A 55 -8.44 -5.24 -2.23
C LEU A 55 -7.24 -5.70 -3.05
N LEU A 56 -6.49 -6.73 -2.64
CA LEU A 56 -5.48 -7.36 -3.51
C LEU A 56 -6.13 -8.02 -4.73
N GLY A 57 -7.28 -8.68 -4.54
CA GLY A 57 -8.10 -9.21 -5.63
C GLY A 57 -8.50 -8.11 -6.62
N LYS A 58 -8.99 -6.97 -6.11
CA LYS A 58 -9.29 -5.79 -6.94
C LYS A 58 -8.05 -5.27 -7.66
N ALA A 59 -6.92 -5.11 -6.99
CA ALA A 59 -5.68 -4.63 -7.60
C ALA A 59 -5.23 -5.55 -8.76
N ARG A 60 -5.42 -6.86 -8.62
CA ARG A 60 -5.16 -7.83 -9.70
C ARG A 60 -6.07 -7.62 -10.91
N CYS A 61 -7.35 -7.30 -10.70
CA CYS A 61 -8.27 -6.95 -11.79
C CYS A 61 -7.81 -5.67 -12.52
N GLU A 62 -7.38 -4.64 -11.77
CA GLU A 62 -6.85 -3.39 -12.34
C GLU A 62 -5.56 -3.61 -13.14
N PHE A 63 -4.66 -4.47 -12.64
CA PHE A 63 -3.47 -4.90 -13.38
C PHE A 63 -3.85 -5.59 -14.70
N SER A 64 -4.79 -6.54 -14.67
CA SER A 64 -5.30 -7.21 -15.87
C SER A 64 -5.95 -6.24 -16.86
N ALA A 65 -6.65 -5.23 -16.35
CA ALA A 65 -7.22 -4.13 -17.16
C ALA A 65 -6.18 -3.08 -17.61
N ARG A 66 -4.91 -3.24 -17.25
CA ARG A 66 -3.80 -2.30 -17.52
C ARG A 66 -4.03 -0.90 -16.96
N ASN A 67 -4.77 -0.80 -15.85
CA ASN A 67 -5.05 0.44 -15.17
C ASN A 67 -4.04 0.65 -14.02
N ALA A 68 -2.82 1.04 -14.37
CA ALA A 68 -1.71 1.15 -13.43
C ALA A 68 -2.01 2.10 -12.25
N ILE A 69 -2.69 3.22 -12.51
CA ILE A 69 -2.99 4.21 -11.47
C ILE A 69 -4.01 3.67 -10.47
N SER A 70 -5.04 2.96 -10.95
CA SER A 70 -6.02 2.32 -10.08
C SER A 70 -5.45 1.12 -9.33
N GLU A 71 -4.56 0.34 -9.96
CA GLU A 71 -3.79 -0.74 -9.30
C GLU A 71 -3.02 -0.16 -8.11
N ALA A 72 -2.21 0.89 -8.35
CA ALA A 72 -1.40 1.52 -7.31
C ALA A 72 -2.24 2.12 -6.17
N SER A 73 -3.35 2.79 -6.50
CA SER A 73 -4.28 3.36 -5.50
C SER A 73 -5.00 2.29 -4.68
N THR A 74 -5.38 1.19 -5.34
CA THR A 74 -6.02 0.05 -4.69
C THR A 74 -5.04 -0.68 -3.76
N LEU A 75 -3.79 -0.87 -4.17
CA LEU A 75 -2.72 -1.42 -3.32
C LEU A 75 -2.45 -0.53 -2.10
N PHE A 76 -2.41 0.79 -2.29
CA PHE A 76 -2.27 1.71 -1.16
C PHE A 76 -3.43 1.56 -0.16
N SER A 77 -4.65 1.42 -0.66
CA SER A 77 -5.83 1.19 0.17
C SER A 77 -5.77 -0.16 0.90
N ALA A 78 -5.30 -1.22 0.24
CA ALA A 78 -5.07 -2.53 0.87
C ALA A 78 -4.06 -2.44 2.01
N ALA A 79 -2.95 -1.71 1.80
CA ALA A 79 -1.95 -1.49 2.83
C ALA A 79 -2.51 -0.84 4.09
N LYS A 80 -3.43 0.13 3.94
CA LYS A 80 -4.09 0.77 5.09
C LYS A 80 -4.88 -0.24 5.94
N TYR A 81 -5.60 -1.16 5.31
CA TYR A 81 -6.33 -2.20 6.05
C TYR A 81 -5.38 -3.17 6.74
N PHE A 82 -4.29 -3.58 6.09
CA PHE A 82 -3.28 -4.41 6.74
C PHE A 82 -2.63 -3.72 7.94
N LEU A 83 -2.33 -2.41 7.86
CA LEU A 83 -1.84 -1.63 9.01
C LEU A 83 -2.87 -1.56 10.13
N GLN A 84 -4.15 -1.41 9.82
CA GLN A 84 -5.23 -1.43 10.83
C GLN A 84 -5.38 -2.81 11.49
N ALA A 85 -5.20 -3.90 10.74
CA ALA A 85 -5.17 -5.26 11.29
C ALA A 85 -3.98 -5.43 12.26
N ASP A 86 -2.80 -4.96 11.86
CA ASP A 86 -1.58 -4.99 12.68
C ASP A 86 -1.72 -4.16 13.98
N ASP A 87 -2.32 -2.97 13.88
CA ASP A 87 -2.63 -2.12 15.03
C ASP A 87 -3.63 -2.81 15.98
N LYS A 88 -4.64 -3.52 15.45
CA LYS A 88 -5.62 -4.29 16.23
C LYS A 88 -4.99 -5.48 16.96
N TYR A 89 -4.09 -6.23 16.31
CA TYR A 89 -3.35 -7.30 17.01
C TYR A 89 -2.44 -6.76 18.09
N THR A 90 -1.80 -5.60 17.85
CA THR A 90 -0.96 -4.94 18.85
C THR A 90 -1.78 -4.46 20.05
N SER A 91 -2.96 -3.88 19.83
CA SER A 91 -3.81 -3.40 20.92
C SER A 91 -4.41 -4.52 21.77
N MET A 92 -4.66 -5.68 21.17
CA MET A 92 -5.13 -6.88 21.87
C MET A 92 -4.02 -7.65 22.60
N ASN A 93 -2.76 -7.19 22.52
CA ASN A 93 -1.58 -7.93 23.00
C ASN A 93 -1.51 -9.36 22.44
N CYS A 94 -2.02 -9.56 21.23
CA CYS A 94 -1.90 -10.84 20.54
C CYS A 94 -0.46 -11.08 20.09
N ILE A 95 -0.08 -12.35 19.96
CA ILE A 95 1.18 -12.71 19.30
C ILE A 95 1.07 -12.23 17.84
N ASN A 96 1.97 -11.34 17.44
CA ASN A 96 2.01 -10.75 16.11
C ASN A 96 3.32 -11.16 15.42
N TYR A 97 3.21 -11.97 14.35
CA TYR A 97 4.34 -12.41 13.51
C TYR A 97 4.72 -11.39 12.43
N GLU A 98 4.14 -10.19 12.48
CA GLU A 98 4.35 -9.10 11.54
C GLU A 98 3.84 -9.40 10.12
N ASP A 99 3.00 -10.43 9.93
CA ASP A 99 2.43 -10.80 8.62
C ASP A 99 1.66 -9.65 7.98
N ASN A 100 0.75 -9.05 8.75
CA ASN A 100 -0.02 -7.88 8.32
C ASN A 100 0.88 -6.69 8.01
N LEU A 101 1.90 -6.42 8.83
CA LEU A 101 2.87 -5.37 8.57
C LEU A 101 3.66 -5.65 7.27
N ASN A 102 4.11 -6.88 7.05
CA ASN A 102 4.85 -7.28 5.85
C ASN A 102 3.98 -7.15 4.59
N CYS A 103 2.70 -7.55 4.66
CA CYS A 103 1.72 -7.34 3.60
C CYS A 103 1.54 -5.84 3.29
N ALA A 104 1.43 -4.99 4.31
CA ALA A 104 1.32 -3.54 4.12
C ALA A 104 2.57 -2.95 3.45
N ILE A 105 3.77 -3.32 3.90
CA ILE A 105 5.04 -2.89 3.31
C ILE A 105 5.10 -3.29 1.84
N PHE A 106 4.79 -4.56 1.53
CA PHE A 106 4.76 -5.05 0.14
C PHE A 106 3.82 -4.23 -0.75
N CYS A 107 2.59 -3.98 -0.27
CA CYS A 107 1.60 -3.20 -1.01
C CYS A 107 2.05 -1.75 -1.26
N LEU A 108 2.63 -1.09 -0.25
CA LEU A 108 3.12 0.28 -0.38
C LEU A 108 4.32 0.35 -1.32
N LEU A 109 5.28 -0.56 -1.23
CA LEU A 109 6.42 -0.59 -2.14
C LEU A 109 6.00 -0.85 -3.58
N ARG A 110 5.06 -1.78 -3.80
CA ARG A 110 4.51 -2.04 -5.13
C ARG A 110 3.78 -0.82 -5.67
N SER A 111 2.95 -0.17 -4.85
CA SER A 111 2.24 1.06 -5.22
C SER A 111 3.20 2.19 -5.60
N ALA A 112 4.21 2.46 -4.77
CA ALA A 112 5.24 3.47 -5.04
C ALA A 112 5.99 3.17 -6.35
N ARG A 113 6.37 1.91 -6.57
CA ARG A 113 7.07 1.49 -7.78
C ARG A 113 6.22 1.66 -9.04
N ILE A 114 4.92 1.39 -8.98
CA ILE A 114 4.01 1.65 -10.11
C ILE A 114 3.97 3.15 -10.41
N TYR A 115 3.87 4.01 -9.38
CA TYR A 115 3.89 5.45 -9.58
C TYR A 115 5.22 5.94 -10.19
N GLU A 116 6.37 5.43 -9.75
CA GLU A 116 7.67 5.74 -10.37
C GLU A 116 7.72 5.33 -11.85
N LEU A 117 7.27 4.12 -12.19
CA LEU A 117 7.26 3.61 -13.56
C LEU A 117 6.35 4.41 -14.50
N ASN A 118 5.38 5.14 -13.94
CA ASN A 118 4.48 6.03 -14.67
C ASN A 118 4.89 7.51 -14.53
N GLU A 119 6.12 7.79 -14.05
CA GLU A 119 6.67 9.14 -13.87
C GLU A 119 5.89 10.05 -12.90
N LEU A 120 5.07 9.46 -12.04
CA LEU A 120 4.29 10.16 -11.01
C LEU A 120 5.08 10.27 -9.70
N PHE A 121 6.25 10.90 -9.78
CA PHE A 121 7.24 10.95 -8.69
C PHE A 121 6.71 11.57 -7.39
N THR A 122 5.82 12.56 -7.47
CA THR A 122 5.18 13.15 -6.29
C THR A 122 4.31 12.13 -5.55
N LEU A 123 3.53 11.33 -6.29
CA LEU A 123 2.71 10.26 -5.70
C LEU A 123 3.59 9.15 -5.13
N ALA A 124 4.62 8.71 -5.86
CA ALA A 124 5.57 7.73 -5.36
C ALA A 124 6.22 8.17 -4.04
N THR A 125 6.70 9.41 -3.98
CA THR A 125 7.30 10.00 -2.77
C THR A 125 6.31 10.03 -1.61
N ASN A 126 5.06 10.43 -1.84
CA ASN A 126 4.03 10.41 -0.80
C ASN A 126 3.80 9.00 -0.23
N VAL A 127 3.85 7.96 -1.07
CA VAL A 127 3.74 6.57 -0.61
C VAL A 127 4.95 6.17 0.24
N TYR A 128 6.18 6.52 -0.16
CA TYR A 128 7.37 6.23 0.65
C TYR A 128 7.40 7.00 1.97
N ILE A 129 6.93 8.25 1.99
CA ILE A 129 6.77 9.02 3.23
C ILE A 129 5.76 8.32 4.15
N TYR A 130 4.60 7.92 3.62
CA TYR A 130 3.59 7.21 4.40
C TYR A 130 4.10 5.87 4.96
N LEU A 131 4.87 5.13 4.16
CA LEU A 131 5.55 3.90 4.59
C LEU A 131 6.55 4.18 5.71
N SER A 132 7.40 5.19 5.53
CA SER A 132 8.41 5.59 6.52
C SER A 132 7.77 6.00 7.84
N ASP A 133 6.75 6.86 7.81
CA ASP A 133 6.03 7.30 9.00
C ASP A 133 5.33 6.12 9.70
N SER A 134 4.78 5.17 8.95
CA SER A 134 4.14 3.97 9.50
C SER A 134 5.13 3.02 10.18
N LEU A 135 6.35 2.90 9.64
CA LEU A 135 7.45 2.14 10.24
C LEU A 135 8.02 2.85 11.49
N MET A 136 8.17 4.18 11.43
CA MET A 136 8.64 4.99 12.56
C MET A 136 7.67 4.88 13.76
N ARG A 137 6.36 4.94 13.53
CA ARG A 137 5.34 4.72 14.59
C ARG A 137 5.47 3.34 15.26
N ARG A 138 5.96 2.34 14.54
CA ARG A 138 6.21 0.96 15.02
C ARG A 138 7.65 0.74 15.51
N CYS A 139 8.43 1.81 15.67
CA CYS A 139 9.84 1.79 16.07
C CYS A 139 10.77 0.99 15.13
N LYS A 140 10.38 0.80 13.86
CA LYS A 140 11.17 0.11 12.82
C LYS A 140 12.10 1.09 12.10
N PHE A 141 12.88 1.87 12.87
CA PHE A 141 13.68 2.99 12.37
C PHE A 141 14.71 2.59 11.30
N HIS A 142 15.33 1.41 11.45
CA HIS A 142 16.30 0.91 10.47
C HIS A 142 15.69 0.77 9.06
N GLN A 143 14.48 0.21 8.96
CA GLN A 143 13.80 0.06 7.67
C GLN A 143 13.33 1.41 7.12
N ALA A 144 12.81 2.29 7.99
CA ALA A 144 12.33 3.62 7.60
C ALA A 144 13.44 4.47 6.93
N ILE A 145 14.68 4.39 7.43
CA ILE A 145 15.81 5.16 6.87
C ILE A 145 16.03 4.87 5.38
N CYS A 146 15.90 3.60 4.96
CA CYS A 146 16.09 3.22 3.56
C CYS A 146 15.11 3.95 2.64
N TYR A 147 13.84 4.01 3.03
CA TYR A 147 12.78 4.64 2.23
C TYR A 147 12.82 6.16 2.29
N LEU A 148 13.24 6.75 3.42
CA LEU A 148 13.48 8.19 3.53
C LEU A 148 14.62 8.65 2.61
N LYS A 149 15.74 7.91 2.56
CA LYS A 149 16.85 8.22 1.65
C LYS A 149 16.41 8.16 0.19
N HIS A 150 15.74 7.08 -0.19
CA HIS A 150 15.20 6.91 -1.55
C HIS A 150 14.24 8.04 -1.92
N SER A 151 13.36 8.44 -0.99
CA SER A 151 12.46 9.58 -1.20
C SER A 151 13.22 10.87 -1.50
N ILE A 152 14.25 11.19 -0.70
CA ILE A 152 15.09 12.38 -0.88
C ILE A 152 15.77 12.39 -2.25
N GLU A 153 16.22 11.23 -2.75
CA GLU A 153 16.83 11.11 -4.07
C GLU A 153 15.84 11.49 -5.18
N ILE A 154 14.57 11.04 -5.06
CA ILE A 154 13.51 11.36 -6.02
C ILE A 154 13.20 12.87 -6.04
N ILE A 155 13.06 13.49 -4.87
CA ILE A 155 12.64 14.90 -4.74
C ILE A 155 13.78 15.89 -4.57
N SER A 156 15.01 15.52 -4.94
CA SER A 156 16.23 16.31 -4.65
C SER A 156 16.19 17.78 -5.09
N LYS A 157 15.30 18.14 -6.03
CA LYS A 157 15.06 19.52 -6.47
C LYS A 157 14.09 20.32 -5.59
N ASP A 158 13.20 19.66 -4.85
CA ASP A 158 12.31 20.28 -3.88
C ASP A 158 13.03 20.41 -2.54
N ILE A 159 13.63 21.57 -2.32
CA ILE A 159 14.46 21.88 -1.15
C ILE A 159 13.65 21.78 0.15
N LEU A 160 12.41 22.29 0.15
CA LEU A 160 11.59 22.34 1.36
C LEU A 160 11.16 20.95 1.80
N LEU A 161 10.67 20.14 0.86
CA LEU A 161 10.28 18.77 1.18
C LEU A 161 11.50 17.92 1.54
N SER A 162 12.62 18.10 0.84
CA SER A 162 13.89 17.43 1.17
C SER A 162 14.34 17.72 2.61
N LEU A 163 14.24 18.98 3.06
CA LEU A 163 14.62 19.38 4.41
C LEU A 163 13.74 18.70 5.48
N GLU A 164 12.44 18.59 5.25
CA GLU A 164 11.54 17.85 6.15
C GLU A 164 11.88 16.35 6.19
N LEU A 165 12.27 15.75 5.06
CA LEU A 165 12.73 14.36 5.03
C LEU A 165 14.06 14.17 5.77
N TYR A 166 15.01 15.10 5.64
CA TYR A 166 16.26 15.07 6.41
C TYR A 166 16.01 15.18 7.91
N LYS A 167 15.03 15.98 8.34
CA LYS A 167 14.60 16.04 9.75
C LYS A 167 14.06 14.69 10.23
N ARG A 168 13.20 14.01 9.47
CA ARG A 168 12.73 12.65 9.81
C ARG A 168 13.88 11.62 9.84
N LEU A 169 14.82 11.73 8.90
CA LEU A 169 15.99 10.84 8.81
C LEU A 169 16.93 11.00 10.01
N SER A 170 17.23 12.25 10.40
CA SER A 170 18.05 12.54 11.59
C SER A 170 17.37 12.04 12.87
N TYR A 171 16.05 12.17 12.97
CA TYR A 171 15.28 11.57 14.08
C TYR A 171 15.48 10.05 14.16
N CYS A 172 15.34 9.33 13.03
CA CYS A 172 15.56 7.88 13.00
C CYS A 172 16.99 7.49 13.42
N GLN A 173 18.00 8.24 12.96
CA GLN A 173 19.41 7.99 13.30
C GLN A 173 19.70 8.22 14.79
N LEU A 174 19.12 9.27 15.39
CA LEU A 174 19.27 9.54 16.82
C LEU A 174 18.68 8.41 17.66
N TYR A 175 17.53 7.85 17.28
CA TYR A 175 16.93 6.71 17.99
C TYR A 175 17.79 5.45 17.91
N LEU A 176 18.33 5.12 16.73
CA LEU A 176 19.23 3.98 16.57
C LEU A 176 20.53 4.14 17.38
N ARG A 177 21.08 5.36 17.44
CA ARG A 177 22.32 5.64 18.19
C ARG A 177 22.11 5.67 19.70
N LYS A 178 20.96 6.16 20.19
CA LYS A 178 20.61 6.19 21.62
C LYS A 178 20.23 4.81 22.16
N PHE A 179 19.64 3.95 21.32
CA PHE A 179 19.22 2.60 21.70
C PHE A 179 19.71 1.53 20.72
N PRO A 180 21.04 1.32 20.60
CA PRO A 180 21.58 0.32 19.68
C PRO A 180 21.07 -1.09 19.99
N ASN A 181 20.67 -1.34 21.25
CA ASN A 181 20.21 -2.65 21.73
C ASN A 181 18.68 -2.84 21.74
N TYR A 182 17.87 -1.89 21.25
CA TYR A 182 16.39 -2.06 21.26
C TYR A 182 15.91 -3.20 20.35
N GLN A 183 16.73 -3.64 19.39
CA GLN A 183 16.48 -4.83 18.58
C GLN A 183 16.60 -6.15 19.37
N PHE A 184 17.37 -6.18 20.47
CA PHE A 184 17.55 -7.38 21.28
C PHE A 184 16.45 -7.58 22.33
N PHE A 185 15.74 -6.53 22.75
CA PHE A 185 14.78 -6.63 23.87
C PHE A 185 13.42 -7.20 23.51
N LYS A 186 13.07 -7.35 22.22
CA LYS A 186 11.85 -8.08 21.82
C LYS A 186 12.01 -9.61 21.90
N THR A 187 13.24 -10.14 21.92
CA THR A 187 13.49 -11.59 21.95
C THR A 187 13.50 -12.20 23.35
N TYR A 188 13.53 -11.39 24.42
CA TYR A 188 13.64 -11.91 25.79
C TYR A 188 12.35 -11.84 26.62
N LYS A 189 11.20 -11.44 26.05
CA LYS A 189 9.93 -11.38 26.79
C LYS A 189 9.11 -12.68 26.76
N THR A 190 9.65 -13.78 26.22
CA THR A 190 8.99 -15.10 26.16
C THR A 190 9.61 -16.16 27.06
N ILE A 191 10.63 -15.85 27.88
CA ILE A 191 11.11 -16.78 28.90
C ILE A 191 10.57 -16.30 30.25
N GLY A 192 9.38 -16.78 30.59
CA GLY A 192 8.81 -16.64 31.94
C GLY A 192 9.72 -17.31 32.98
N PRO A 193 9.62 -16.91 34.26
CA PRO A 193 10.46 -17.46 35.31
C PRO A 193 10.17 -18.94 35.48
N VAL A 194 11.21 -19.77 35.33
CA VAL A 194 11.19 -21.16 35.81
C VAL A 194 11.08 -21.09 37.33
N ARG A 195 9.94 -21.52 37.86
CA ARG A 195 9.78 -21.90 39.26
C ARG A 195 10.15 -23.37 39.41
#